data_AF-X1H9G7-F1
#
_entry.id   AF-X1H9G7-F1
#
_cell.length_a   1.000
_cell.length_b   1.000
_cell.length_c   1.000
_cell.angle_alpha   90.00
_cell.angle_beta   90.00
_cell.angle_gamma   90.00
#
_symmetry.space_group_name_H-M   'P 1'
#
loop_
_entity.id
_entity.type
_entity.pdbx_description
1 polymer ?
#
loop_
_entity_poly.entity_id
_entity_poly.type
_entity_poly.pdbx_seq_one_letter_code
_entity_poly.pdbx_strand_id
1 'polypeptide(L)'
;MEPSRHRTFSINDFKQWHDSRLSLAHCLVLDQCQRGQGYPVALSEAHEQAVVTGADRENFWQLVESSLVDEHLPTLGSAKSQ
;
A
#
# COMPACT_ATOMS: atom_id res chain seq x y z
N MET A 1 -8.14 47.54 6.43
CA MET A 1 -7.08 46.54 6.68
C MET A 1 -7.47 45.77 7.93
N GLU A 2 -8.17 44.64 7.77
CA GLU A 2 -8.47 43.72 8.88
C GLU A 2 -7.20 42.93 9.24
N PRO A 3 -6.83 42.77 10.52
CA PRO A 3 -5.69 41.95 10.89
C PRO A 3 -6.06 40.47 10.81
N SER A 4 -5.28 39.72 10.05
CA SER A 4 -5.37 38.27 9.89
C SER A 4 -5.36 37.56 11.26
N ARG A 5 -6.47 36.91 11.61
CA ARG A 5 -6.57 36.00 12.75
C ARG A 5 -5.62 34.81 12.52
N HIS A 6 -4.44 34.87 13.11
CA HIS A 6 -3.61 33.69 13.32
C HIS A 6 -4.38 32.72 14.20
N ARG A 7 -4.91 31.66 13.59
CA ARG A 7 -5.64 30.61 14.29
C ARG A 7 -4.60 29.77 15.05
N THR A 8 -4.34 30.12 16.30
CA THR A 8 -3.47 29.33 17.17
C THR A 8 -4.17 27.99 17.43
N PHE A 9 -3.68 26.92 16.79
CA PHE A 9 -4.09 25.56 17.13
C PHE A 9 -3.78 25.33 18.62
N SER A 10 -4.81 25.05 19.40
CA SER A 10 -4.70 24.78 20.83
C SER A 10 -4.37 23.31 21.08
N ILE A 11 -3.77 23.00 22.23
CA ILE A 11 -3.54 21.63 22.71
C ILE A 11 -4.86 20.82 22.71
N ASN A 12 -6.00 21.49 22.96
CA ASN A 12 -7.32 20.86 22.92
C ASN A 12 -7.74 20.43 21.51
N ASP A 13 -7.35 21.18 20.47
CA ASP A 13 -7.64 20.83 19.08
C ASP A 13 -6.88 19.56 18.68
N PHE A 14 -5.62 19.43 19.14
CA PHE A 14 -4.83 18.22 18.93
C PHE A 14 -5.43 17.00 19.62
N LYS A 15 -5.86 17.15 20.88
CA LYS A 15 -6.50 16.05 21.63
C LYS A 15 -7.78 15.58 20.94
N GLN A 16 -8.66 16.51 20.55
CA GLN A 16 -9.92 16.18 19.88
C GLN A 16 -9.68 15.53 18.50
N TRP A 17 -8.65 15.98 17.78
CA TRP A 17 -8.24 15.37 16.52
C TRP A 17 -7.67 13.95 16.71
N HIS A 18 -7.04 13.67 17.85
CA HIS A 18 -6.56 12.32 18.18
C HIS A 18 -7.71 11.38 18.53
N ASP A 19 -8.65 11.83 19.38
CA ASP A 19 -9.80 11.04 19.84
C ASP A 19 -10.74 10.70 18.66
N SER A 20 -11.02 11.67 17.78
CA SER A 20 -11.88 11.46 16.61
C SER A 20 -11.29 10.48 15.59
N ARG A 21 -9.98 10.55 15.32
CA ARG A 21 -9.31 9.61 14.40
C ARG A 21 -9.19 8.22 14.99
N LEU A 22 -8.97 8.09 16.30
CA LEU A 22 -8.98 6.79 16.96
C LEU A 22 -10.35 6.14 16.85
N SER A 23 -11.42 6.90 17.11
CA SER A 23 -12.79 6.41 16.93
C SER A 23 -13.06 6.02 15.48
N LEU A 24 -12.61 6.82 14.51
CA LEU A 24 -12.76 6.50 13.09
C LEU A 24 -12.02 5.20 12.72
N ALA A 25 -10.77 5.04 13.17
CA ALA A 25 -10.00 3.82 12.93
C ALA A 25 -10.70 2.58 13.51
N HIS A 26 -11.21 2.67 14.73
CA HIS A 26 -11.97 1.59 15.35
C HIS A 26 -13.26 1.27 14.56
N CYS A 27 -14.01 2.29 14.13
CA CYS A 27 -15.21 2.09 13.31
C CYS A 27 -14.89 1.40 11.97
N LEU A 28 -13.83 1.83 11.29
CA LEU A 28 -13.39 1.22 10.03
C LEU A 28 -12.96 -0.22 10.23
N VAL A 29 -12.16 -0.53 11.26
CA VAL A 29 -11.74 -1.91 11.55
C VAL A 29 -12.96 -2.79 11.87
N LEU A 30 -13.91 -2.30 12.67
CA LEU A 30 -15.14 -3.03 12.98
C LEU A 30 -16.00 -3.29 11.73
N ASP A 31 -16.18 -2.28 10.86
CA ASP A 31 -16.89 -2.44 9.57
C ASP A 31 -16.23 -3.52 8.71
N GLN A 32 -14.90 -3.47 8.57
CA GLN A 32 -14.16 -4.46 7.79
C GLN A 32 -14.28 -5.87 8.40
N CYS A 33 -14.22 -6.00 9.72
CA CYS A 33 -14.43 -7.28 10.40
C CYS A 33 -15.86 -7.81 10.24
N GLN A 34 -16.88 -6.95 10.29
CA GLN A 34 -18.27 -7.37 10.06
C GLN A 34 -18.47 -7.93 8.65
N ARG A 35 -17.83 -7.29 7.66
CA ARG A 35 -17.86 -7.73 6.26
C ARG A 35 -17.09 -9.04 6.02
N GLY A 36 -16.01 -9.27 6.77
CA GLY A 36 -15.13 -10.43 6.62
C GLY A 36 -15.30 -11.50 7.70
N GLN A 37 -16.50 -11.60 8.29
CA GLN A 37 -16.86 -12.64 9.26
C GLN A 37 -15.91 -12.74 10.47
N GLY A 38 -15.50 -11.59 11.01
CA GLY A 38 -14.61 -11.48 12.17
C GLY A 38 -13.17 -11.12 11.83
N TYR A 39 -12.82 -10.99 10.55
CA TYR A 39 -11.50 -10.56 10.10
C TYR A 39 -11.60 -9.42 9.07
N PRO A 40 -10.71 -8.40 9.08
CA PRO A 40 -10.79 -7.31 8.12
C PRO A 40 -10.61 -7.79 6.67
N VAL A 41 -11.63 -7.62 5.83
CA VAL A 41 -11.59 -8.01 4.40
C VAL A 41 -10.38 -7.41 3.69
N ALA A 42 -10.08 -6.13 3.92
CA ALA A 42 -8.94 -5.46 3.32
C ALA A 42 -7.58 -6.14 3.60
N LEU A 43 -7.42 -6.80 4.77
CA LEU A 43 -6.20 -7.54 5.08
C LEU A 43 -6.17 -8.89 4.36
N SER A 44 -7.30 -9.57 4.25
CA SER A 44 -7.40 -10.81 3.47
C SER A 44 -7.09 -10.57 2.00
N GLU A 45 -7.69 -9.54 1.40
CA GLU A 45 -7.44 -9.17 0.01
C GLU A 45 -5.97 -8.79 -0.21
N ALA A 46 -5.39 -8.00 0.68
CA ALA A 46 -3.97 -7.64 0.59
C ALA A 46 -3.05 -8.88 0.72
N HIS A 47 -3.40 -9.84 1.58
CA HIS A 47 -2.65 -11.09 1.70
C HIS A 47 -2.67 -11.88 0.39
N GLU A 48 -3.84 -12.03 -0.23
CA GLU A 48 -3.99 -12.73 -1.51
C GLU A 48 -3.25 -12.00 -2.65
N GLN A 49 -3.36 -10.67 -2.71
CA GLN A 49 -2.71 -9.86 -3.75
C GLN A 49 -1.19 -9.75 -3.59
N ALA A 50 -0.65 -9.89 -2.37
CA ALA A 50 0.78 -9.82 -2.11
C ALA A 50 1.54 -11.07 -2.57
N VAL A 51 0.84 -12.15 -2.95
CA VAL A 51 1.48 -13.39 -3.40
C VAL A 51 2.08 -13.21 -4.79
N VAL A 52 3.41 -13.24 -4.86
CA VAL A 52 4.15 -13.27 -6.14
C VAL A 52 4.35 -14.72 -6.58
N THR A 53 3.65 -15.12 -7.63
CA THR A 53 3.69 -16.49 -8.16
C THR A 53 4.94 -16.77 -8.99
N GLY A 54 5.17 -18.05 -9.32
CA GLY A 54 6.26 -18.43 -10.24
C GLY A 54 6.07 -17.84 -11.64
N ALA A 55 4.83 -17.82 -12.15
CA ALA A 55 4.49 -17.23 -13.44
C ALA A 55 4.73 -15.72 -13.46
N ASP A 56 4.42 -15.00 -12.37
CA ASP A 56 4.70 -13.56 -12.28
C ASP A 56 6.20 -13.26 -12.40
N ARG A 57 7.04 -14.10 -11.80
CA ARG A 57 8.50 -13.98 -11.88
C ARG A 57 9.00 -14.27 -13.29
N GLU A 58 8.49 -15.31 -13.94
CA GLU A 58 8.85 -15.65 -15.31
C GLU A 58 8.46 -14.54 -16.29
N ASN A 59 7.24 -14.02 -16.18
CA ASN A 59 6.76 -12.89 -16.97
C ASN A 59 7.64 -11.64 -16.74
N PHE A 60 8.02 -11.36 -15.50
CA PHE A 60 8.93 -10.26 -15.20
C PHE A 60 10.27 -10.41 -15.93
N TRP A 61 10.87 -11.61 -15.93
CA TRP A 61 12.13 -11.85 -16.63
C TRP A 61 11.99 -11.75 -18.15
N GLN A 62 10.89 -12.24 -18.71
CA GLN A 62 10.60 -12.07 -20.14
C GLN A 62 10.47 -10.59 -20.53
N LEU A 63 9.80 -9.78 -19.71
CA LEU A 63 9.69 -8.33 -19.93
C LEU A 63 11.04 -7.62 -19.85
N VAL A 64 11.88 -7.99 -18.88
CA VAL A 64 13.24 -7.45 -18.75
C VAL A 64 14.09 -7.84 -19.96
N GLU A 65 14.04 -9.10 -20.39
CA GLU A 65 14.77 -9.57 -21.57
C GLU A 65 14.32 -8.83 -22.83
N SER A 66 13.01 -8.72 -23.07
CA SER A 66 12.46 -7.96 -24.20
C SER A 66 12.95 -6.51 -24.18
N SER A 67 12.92 -5.85 -23.02
CA SER A 67 13.36 -4.46 -22.89
C SER A 67 14.86 -4.30 -23.18
N LEU A 68 15.68 -5.28 -22.79
CA LEU A 68 17.12 -5.26 -23.07
C LEU A 68 17.42 -5.50 -24.56
N VAL A 69 16.66 -6.39 -25.21
CA VAL A 69 16.75 -6.62 -26.66
C VAL A 69 16.38 -5.36 -27.43
N ASP A 70 15.30 -4.67 -27.03
CA ASP A 70 14.85 -3.44 -27.68
C ASP A 70 15.91 -2.33 -27.59
N GLU A 71 16.61 -2.23 -26.45
CA GLU A 71 17.72 -1.30 -26.25
C GLU A 71 19.06 -1.77 -26.85
N HIS A 72 19.06 -2.88 -27.61
CA HIS A 72 20.24 -3.47 -28.26
C HIS A 72 21.38 -3.81 -27.29
N LEU A 73 21.05 -4.05 -26.02
CA LEU A 73 22.00 -4.46 -24.99
C LEU A 73 22.19 -5.98 -25.01
N PRO A 74 23.41 -6.48 -24.80
CA PRO A 74 23.64 -7.92 -24.78
C PRO A 74 22.86 -8.57 -23.63
N THR A 75 21.90 -9.42 -23.96
CA THR A 75 21.16 -10.26 -23.01
C THR A 75 22.00 -11.45 -22.55
N LEU A 76 23.13 -11.17 -21.90
CA LEU A 76 23.84 -12.19 -21.14
C LEU A 76 23.18 -12.30 -19.77
N GLY A 77 22.04 -12.98 -19.71
CA GLY A 77 21.53 -13.49 -18.45
C GLY A 77 22.62 -14.36 -17.84
N SER A 78 23.19 -13.95 -16.71
CA SER A 78 24.06 -14.82 -15.94
C SER A 78 23.18 -15.95 -15.42
N ALA A 79 23.07 -17.02 -16.20
CA ALA A 79 22.52 -18.28 -15.76
C ALA A 79 23.46 -18.82 -14.68
N LYS A 80 23.34 -18.31 -13.46
CA LYS A 80 23.77 -19.05 -12.30
C LYS A 80 22.81 -20.23 -12.19
N SER A 81 23.25 -21.35 -12.75
CA SER A 81 22.80 -22.70 -12.43
C SER A 81 22.51 -22.82 -10.93
N GLN A 82 21.24 -22.91 -10.55
CA GLN A 82 20.76 -23.57 -9.34
C GLN A 82 19.35 -24.12 -9.59
#